data_AF-A0A1Q7X902-F1
#
_entry.id   AF-A0A1Q7X902-F1
#
_cell.length_a   1.000
_cell.length_b   1.000
_cell.length_c   1.000
_cell.angle_alpha   90.00
_cell.angle_beta   90.00
_cell.angle_gamma   90.00
#
_symmetry.space_group_name_H-M   'P 1'
#
loop_
_entity.id
_entity.type
_entity.pdbx_description
1 polymer ?
#
loop_
_entity_poly.entity_id
_entity_poly.type
_entity_poly.pdbx_seq_one_letter_code
_entity_poly.pdbx_strand_id
1 'polypeptide(L)' 'MLAKQLKLDDRQVLEAAYNSEIKALERRLEIKREALEGVLEEVAQTDPKAKGVRLHDLVDRRYLDEMERSGFFERLWAK' A
#
# COMPACT_ATOMS: atom_id res chain seq x y z
N MET A 1 -5.40 -0.77 -19.99
CA MET A 1 -4.60 -1.42 -18.92
C MET A 1 -3.35 -0.57 -18.67
N LEU A 2 -2.73 -0.66 -17.50
CA LEU A 2 -1.82 0.33 -16.84
C LEU A 2 -1.11 1.39 -17.72
N ALA A 3 -0.51 1.02 -18.86
CA ALA A 3 0.17 1.92 -19.80
C ALA A 3 -0.63 3.20 -20.11
N LYS A 4 -1.94 3.08 -20.35
CA LYS A 4 -2.81 4.23 -20.64
C LYS A 4 -2.96 5.18 -19.45
N GLN A 5 -2.98 4.66 -18.22
CA GLN A 5 -3.11 5.46 -17.00
C GLN A 5 -1.79 6.14 -16.64
N LEU A 6 -0.67 5.46 -16.90
CA LEU A 6 0.67 5.96 -16.64
C LEU A 6 1.23 6.83 -17.79
N LYS A 7 0.50 6.94 -18.91
CA LYS A 7 0.92 7.64 -20.14
C LYS A 7 2.31 7.19 -20.63
N LEU A 8 2.54 5.89 -20.59
CA LEU A 8 3.79 5.27 -21.02
C LEU A 8 3.61 4.61 -22.39
N ASP A 9 4.52 4.91 -23.31
CA ASP A 9 4.51 4.37 -24.67
C ASP A 9 5.30 3.05 -24.79
N ASP A 10 6.29 2.84 -23.90
CA ASP A 10 7.09 1.62 -23.88
C ASP A 10 6.43 0.53 -23.01
N ARG A 11 5.78 -0.41 -23.70
CA ARG A 11 5.13 -1.56 -23.05
C ARG A 11 6.11 -2.54 -22.42
N GLN A 12 7.31 -2.72 -22.98
CA GLN A 12 8.26 -3.69 -22.45
C GLN A 12 8.81 -3.23 -21.10
N VAL A 13 9.09 -1.93 -20.97
CA VAL A 13 9.50 -1.32 -19.70
C VAL A 13 8.39 -1.47 -18.66
N LEU A 14 7.13 -1.22 -19.04
CA LEU A 14 6.01 -1.37 -18.12
C LEU A 14 5.82 -2.82 -17.66
N GLU A 15 5.87 -3.78 -18.58
CA GLU A 15 5.71 -5.20 -18.25
C GLU A 15 6.88 -5.71 -17.37
N ALA A 16 8.11 -5.29 -17.66
CA ALA A 16 9.28 -5.62 -16.85
C ALA A 16 9.15 -5.07 -15.41
N ALA A 17 8.80 -3.79 -15.26
CA ALA A 17 8.60 -3.16 -13.96
C ALA A 17 7.42 -3.78 -13.20
N TYR A 18 6.29 -4.05 -13.88
CA TYR A 18 5.16 -4.72 -13.25
C TYR A 18 5.56 -6.09 -12.69
N ASN A 19 6.27 -6.89 -13.49
CA ASN A 19 6.71 -8.23 -13.10
C ASN A 19 7.78 -8.24 -12.00
N SER A 20 8.57 -7.16 -11.85
CA SER A 20 9.48 -7.01 -10.70
C SER A 20 8.72 -6.61 -9.44
N GLU A 21 7.89 -5.58 -9.52
CA GLU A 21 7.26 -4.96 -8.35
C GLU A 21 6.11 -5.77 -7.77
N ILE A 22 5.37 -6.53 -8.60
CA ILE A 22 4.23 -7.32 -8.12
C ILE A 22 4.65 -8.37 -7.07
N LYS A 23 5.92 -8.78 -7.07
CA LYS A 23 6.49 -9.73 -6.09
C LYS A 23 6.72 -9.10 -4.72
N ALA A 24 6.93 -7.79 -4.67
CA ALA A 24 7.16 -7.04 -3.44
C ALA A 24 5.86 -6.53 -2.80
N LEU A 25 4.74 -6.57 -3.54
CA LEU A 25 3.47 -6.05 -3.06
C LEU A 25 2.89 -6.93 -1.94
N GLU A 26 2.52 -6.29 -0.83
CA GLU A 26 1.84 -6.95 0.29
C GLU A 26 0.47 -7.47 -0.15
N ARG A 27 0.27 -8.78 -0.06
CA ARG A 27 -0.89 -9.48 -0.64
C ARG A 27 -2.20 -9.17 0.06
N ARG A 28 -2.13 -8.76 1.32
CA ARG A 28 -3.31 -8.42 2.13
C ARG A 28 -3.57 -6.93 2.21
N LEU A 29 -2.79 -6.14 1.47
CA LEU A 29 -2.85 -4.67 1.51
C LEU A 29 -2.69 -4.12 2.94
N GLU A 30 -1.99 -4.86 3.80
CA GLU A 30 -1.78 -4.43 5.16
C GLU A 30 -0.80 -3.25 5.19
N ILE A 31 -1.22 -2.16 5.82
CA ILE A 31 -0.34 -1.05 6.12
C ILE A 31 0.21 -1.26 7.53
N LYS A 32 1.52 -1.54 7.60
CA LYS A 32 2.22 -1.71 8.88
C LYS A 32 2.23 -0.38 9.63
N ARG A 33 1.80 -0.43 10.89
CA ARG A 33 1.68 0.76 11.74
C ARG A 33 3.04 1.44 11.88
N GLU A 34 4.06 0.63 12.18
CA GLU A 34 5.43 1.07 12.45
C GLU A 34 6.05 1.78 11.23
N ALA A 35 5.70 1.34 10.02
CA ALA A 35 6.14 1.99 8.78
C ALA A 35 5.54 3.40 8.64
N LEU A 36 4.27 3.58 8.98
CA LEU A 36 3.65 4.92 8.96
C LEU A 36 4.18 5.82 10.07
N GLU A 37 4.48 5.27 11.26
CA GLU A 37 5.11 6.04 12.35
C GLU A 37 6.47 6.57 11.90
N GLY A 38 7.30 5.73 11.28
CA GLY A 38 8.60 6.14 10.74
C GLY A 38 8.48 7.24 9.66
N VAL A 39 7.51 7.12 8.75
CA VAL A 39 7.27 8.17 7.74
C VAL A 39 6.83 9.48 8.39
N LEU A 40 5.93 9.45 9.40
CA LEU A 40 5.53 10.66 10.11
C LEU A 40 6.70 11.31 10.87
N GLU A 41 7.60 10.50 11.44
CA GLU A 41 8.81 10.99 12.09
C GLU A 41 9.76 11.67 11.09
N GLU A 42 9.96 11.09 9.91
CA GLU A 42 10.74 11.69 8.83
C GLU A 42 10.13 13.01 8.36
N VAL A 43 8.81 13.03 8.08
CA VAL A 43 8.11 14.26 7.68
C VAL A 43 8.19 15.32 8.77
N ALA A 44 8.13 14.94 10.05
CA ALA A 44 8.24 15.86 11.18
C ALA A 44 9.60 16.60 11.26
N GLN A 45 10.62 16.13 10.55
CA GLN A 45 11.90 16.84 10.42
C GLN A 45 11.77 18.12 9.58
N THR A 46 10.80 18.18 8.68
CA THR A 46 10.59 19.31 7.75
C THR A 46 9.26 20.05 7.98
N ASP A 47 8.21 19.34 8.42
CA ASP A 47 6.93 19.92 8.84
C ASP A 47 6.57 19.46 10.27
N PRO A 48 6.79 20.31 11.30
CA PRO A 48 6.48 19.98 12.69
C PRO A 48 5.02 19.61 12.95
N LYS A 49 4.06 19.96 12.08
CA LYS A 49 2.65 19.60 12.23
C LYS A 49 2.43 18.09 12.19
N ALA A 50 3.32 17.35 11.52
CA ALA A 50 3.25 15.89 11.44
C ALA A 50 3.29 15.21 12.82
N LYS A 51 3.93 15.84 13.82
CA LYS A 51 4.00 15.31 15.21
C LYS A 51 2.63 15.16 15.88
N GLY A 52 1.63 15.93 15.45
CA GLY A 52 0.27 15.89 15.99
C GLY A 52 -0.65 14.93 15.28
N VAL A 53 -0.21 14.34 14.16
CA VAL A 53 -1.05 13.46 13.34
C VAL A 53 -1.13 12.09 13.99
N ARG A 54 -2.36 11.59 14.19
CA ARG A 54 -2.60 10.26 14.75
C ARG A 54 -2.85 9.29 13.61
N LEU A 55 -2.23 8.10 13.67
CA LEU A 55 -2.33 7.12 12.59
C LEU A 55 -3.77 6.66 12.28
N HIS A 56 -4.66 6.63 13.27
CA HIS A 56 -6.06 6.25 13.03
C HIS A 56 -6.85 7.31 12.25
N ASP A 57 -6.36 8.55 12.21
CA ASP A 57 -6.95 9.61 11.37
C ASP A 57 -6.54 9.45 9.89
N LEU A 58 -5.48 8.66 9.62
CA LEU A 58 -4.93 8.45 8.28
C LEU A 58 -5.41 7.14 7.63
N VAL A 59 -5.65 6.10 8.43
CA VAL A 59 -5.99 4.77 7.92
C VAL A 59 -7.22 4.22 8.60
N ASP A 60 -8.24 3.97 7.79
CA ASP A 60 -9.42 3.20 8.19
C ASP A 60 -9.24 1.73 7.73
N ARG A 61 -9.00 0.84 8.70
CA ARG A 61 -8.76 -0.58 8.43
C ARG A 61 -10.04 -1.43 8.42
N ARG A 62 -11.22 -0.86 8.70
CA ARG A 62 -12.45 -1.64 8.91
C ARG A 62 -12.77 -2.60 7.76
N TYR A 63 -12.59 -2.14 6.53
CA TYR A 63 -12.84 -2.97 5.34
C TYR A 63 -11.85 -4.12 5.20
N LEU A 64 -10.57 -3.87 5.45
CA LEU A 64 -9.54 -4.91 5.40
C LEU A 64 -9.74 -5.93 6.53
N ASP A 65 -10.14 -5.46 7.72
CA ASP A 65 -10.45 -6.32 8.85
C ASP A 65 -11.68 -7.20 8.56
N GLU A 66 -12.70 -6.69 7.88
CA GLU A 66 -13.86 -7.47 7.43
C GLU A 66 -13.47 -8.52 6.38
N MET A 67 -12.64 -8.13 5.40
CA MET A 67 -12.13 -9.04 4.39
C MET A 67 -11.30 -10.17 5.02
N GLU A 68 -10.44 -9.86 5.97
CA GLU A 68 -9.68 -10.85 6.74
C GLU A 68 -10.62 -11.79 7.52
N ARG A 69 -11.55 -11.24 8.31
CA ARG A 69 -12.51 -12.03 9.12
C ARG A 69 -13.41 -12.93 8.27
N SER A 70 -13.79 -12.49 7.08
CA SER A 70 -14.62 -13.29 6.17
C SER A 70 -13.82 -14.41 5.47
N GLY A 71 -12.51 -14.51 5.70
CA GLY A 71 -11.61 -15.42 4.99
C GLY A 71 -11.43 -15.08 3.51
N PHE A 72 -11.70 -13.83 3.11
CA PHE A 72 -11.59 -13.38 1.72
C PHE A 72 -10.17 -13.57 1.19
N PHE A 73 -9.16 -13.10 1.93
CA PHE A 73 -7.77 -13.21 1.49
C PHE A 73 -7.32 -14.67 1.38
N GLU A 74 -7.76 -15.53 2.31
CA GLU A 74 -7.46 -16.97 2.22
C GLU A 74 -8.05 -17.59 0.95
N ARG A 75 -9.28 -17.26 0.56
CA ARG A 75 -9.87 -17.73 -0.69
C ARG A 75 -9.23 -17.12 -1.93
N LEU A 76 -8.84 -15.85 -1.87
CA LEU A 76 -8.20 -15.15 -2.98
C LEU A 76 -6.82 -15.72 -3.31
N TRP A 77 -6.10 -16.18 -2.28
CA TRP A 77 -4.74 -16.71 -2.40
C TRP A 77 -4.65 -18.23 -2.25
N ALA A 78 -5.77 -18.91 -1.97
CA ALA A 78 -5.89 -20.37 -2.10
C ALA A 78 -5.68 -20.74 -3.57
N LYS A 79 -4.75 -21.64 -3.80
CA LYS A 79 -4.30 -22.08 -5.14
C LYS A 79 -5.43 -22.45 -6.08
#